data_AF-A0A1Q3HF18-F1
#
_entry.id   AF-A0A1Q3HF18-F1
#
_cell.length_a   1.000
_cell.length_b   1.000
_cell.length_c   1.000
_cell.angle_alpha   90.00
_cell.angle_beta   90.00
_cell.angle_gamma   90.00
#
_symmetry.space_group_name_H-M   'P 1'
#
loop_
_entity.id
_entity.type
_entity.pdbx_description
1 polymer ?
#
loop_
_entity_poly.entity_id
_entity_poly.type
_entity_poly.pdbx_seq_one_letter_code
_entity_poly.pdbx_strand_id
1 'polypeptide(L)'
;MHAFQPPPPSRRTLKKSLYAVVLLSLGGTGCDLFDGPDPQPSNIAPLITQVLATPAAINEGANTGLSVTANDPDGDALTYTWTQTPETPAGTFSGEAGSTRTWTAPVLATNTTFTLQVTVADGKGGSAQATVDVAVANVATPNRAPTVDESISVTTPAIAGDIALSIGATDADGDTLTYAWSTSVAGQGTFTAPSASETQWLSPDLSAATSYTFQVTVSDGTESVTRTLDVQVGVPEYARDIQPIWNAQCTSCHSSPGRGGLNLLEDSSHTSLVNTAGVGSYPPTCGGTTRVVPNDPDNSMLVKKISGTACGGRMPQGNTAYFDNNPGQLIRIRSWILAGAANN
;
A
#
# COMPACT_ATOMS: atom_id res chain seq x y z
N MET A 1 -0.32 49.05 0.03
CA MET A 1 -1.35 48.72 1.03
C MET A 1 -0.65 48.17 2.26
N HIS A 2 -1.07 48.59 3.45
CA HIS A 2 -0.26 48.74 4.67
C HIS A 2 0.49 47.48 5.16
N ALA A 3 1.80 47.67 5.43
CA ALA A 3 2.62 46.74 6.19
C ALA A 3 2.47 47.02 7.70
N PHE A 4 2.10 45.99 8.46
CA PHE A 4 2.06 46.01 9.92
C PHE A 4 3.49 45.92 10.49
N GLN A 5 3.89 46.91 11.29
CA GLN A 5 5.10 46.85 12.11
C GLN A 5 4.78 46.26 13.49
N PRO A 6 5.63 45.39 14.07
CA PRO A 6 5.49 44.93 15.46
C PRO A 6 5.96 46.00 16.47
N PRO A 7 5.44 46.00 17.70
CA PRO A 7 5.78 47.01 18.72
C PRO A 7 7.15 46.76 19.38
N PRO A 8 7.79 47.79 19.96
CA PRO A 8 9.10 47.65 20.61
C PRO A 8 9.01 47.03 22.01
N PRO A 9 10.11 46.45 22.55
CA PRO A 9 10.10 45.78 23.84
C PRO A 9 10.04 46.74 25.03
N SER A 10 9.30 46.35 26.07
CA SER A 10 9.12 47.13 27.30
C SER A 10 10.38 47.10 28.18
N ARG A 11 10.93 48.27 28.51
CA ARG A 11 11.96 48.43 29.55
C ARG A 11 11.31 48.34 30.94
N ARG A 12 11.64 47.31 31.73
CA ARG A 12 11.41 47.31 33.19
C ARG A 12 12.66 47.85 33.89
N THR A 13 12.47 48.93 34.63
CA THR A 13 13.43 49.59 35.52
C THR A 13 13.62 48.79 36.82
N LEU A 14 14.87 48.48 37.17
CA LEU A 14 15.24 47.96 38.49
C LEU A 14 15.29 49.11 39.51
N LYS A 15 14.50 49.01 40.57
CA LYS A 15 14.59 49.87 41.77
C LYS A 15 15.74 49.39 42.65
N LYS A 16 16.72 50.25 42.92
CA LYS A 16 17.71 50.09 43.99
C LYS A 16 17.14 50.65 45.29
N SER A 17 17.07 49.87 46.36
CA SER A 17 16.81 50.35 47.72
C SER A 17 18.10 50.32 48.54
N LEU A 18 18.37 51.44 49.20
CA LEU A 18 19.51 51.70 50.06
C LEU A 18 18.99 51.70 51.51
N TYR A 19 19.58 50.91 52.41
CA TYR A 19 19.29 50.98 53.85
C TYR A 19 20.51 51.51 54.60
N ALA A 20 20.28 52.57 55.38
CA ALA A 20 21.22 53.13 56.35
C ALA A 20 20.86 52.57 57.74
N VAL A 21 21.86 52.22 58.55
CA VAL A 21 21.68 51.94 59.98
C VAL A 21 22.76 52.64 60.80
N VAL A 22 22.28 53.24 61.88
CA VAL A 22 22.91 54.16 62.82
C VAL A 22 23.81 53.42 63.82
N LEU A 23 24.94 54.03 64.16
CA LEU A 23 25.83 53.63 65.25
C LEU A 23 25.25 54.07 66.61
N LEU A 24 25.21 53.15 67.58
CA LEU A 24 25.18 53.47 69.00
C LEU A 24 26.08 52.48 69.76
N SER A 25 27.04 53.05 70.49
CA SER A 25 27.94 52.37 71.41
C SER A 25 27.35 52.31 72.83
N LEU A 26 27.57 51.22 73.58
CA LEU A 26 28.12 51.21 74.96
C LEU A 26 28.07 49.81 75.60
N GLY A 27 29.27 49.32 76.00
CA GLY A 27 29.59 48.69 77.29
C GLY A 27 29.03 47.30 77.68
N GLY A 28 29.92 46.41 78.13
CA GLY A 28 29.55 45.33 79.07
C GLY A 28 30.33 44.02 78.91
N THR A 29 31.24 43.76 79.84
CA THR A 29 32.01 42.53 80.05
C THR A 29 31.14 41.33 80.43
N GLY A 30 31.49 40.12 79.96
CA GLY A 30 31.03 38.85 80.55
C GLY A 30 31.01 37.68 79.56
N CYS A 31 31.89 36.70 79.77
CA CYS A 31 31.99 35.46 78.99
C CYS A 31 30.83 34.51 79.32
N ASP A 32 30.23 33.88 78.30
CA ASP A 32 29.94 32.44 78.30
C ASP A 32 29.66 31.95 76.87
N LEU A 33 30.34 30.87 76.51
CA LEU A 33 30.45 30.28 75.18
C LEU A 33 29.18 29.52 74.81
N PHE A 34 28.35 30.10 73.94
CA PHE A 34 27.49 29.34 73.04
C PHE A 34 28.02 29.53 71.62
N ASP A 35 29.00 28.72 71.26
CA ASP A 35 29.40 28.52 69.87
C ASP A 35 28.33 27.64 69.19
N GLY A 36 27.19 28.26 68.87
CA GLY A 36 26.24 27.65 67.95
C GLY A 36 26.91 27.54 66.57
N PRO A 37 26.61 26.49 65.78
CA PRO A 37 27.20 26.38 64.44
C PRO A 37 26.92 27.67 63.68
N ASP A 38 27.99 28.35 63.26
CA ASP A 38 27.95 29.56 62.43
C ASP A 38 26.96 29.30 61.28
N PRO A 39 25.92 30.14 61.07
CA PRO A 39 24.94 29.91 60.02
C PRO A 39 25.69 29.73 58.70
N GLN A 40 25.64 28.51 58.16
CA GLN A 40 26.29 28.19 56.90
C GLN A 40 25.83 29.18 55.84
N PRO A 41 26.73 29.71 55.00
CA PRO A 41 26.35 30.62 53.94
C PRO A 41 25.26 29.97 53.07
N SER A 42 24.24 30.74 52.70
CA SER A 42 23.16 30.25 51.84
C SER A 42 23.71 29.93 50.46
N ASN A 43 23.47 28.71 49.97
CA ASN A 43 23.78 28.30 48.61
C ASN A 43 23.19 29.26 47.56
N ILE A 44 23.97 29.61 46.55
CA ILE A 44 23.62 30.50 45.45
C ILE A 44 23.49 29.65 44.18
N ALA A 45 22.30 29.65 43.57
CA ALA A 45 22.05 28.89 42.35
C ALA A 45 23.00 29.27 41.19
N PRO A 46 23.29 28.32 40.28
CA PRO A 46 24.17 28.56 39.15
C PRO A 46 23.63 29.63 38.18
N LEU A 47 24.53 30.30 37.46
CA LEU A 47 24.21 31.28 36.43
C LEU A 47 24.58 30.74 35.05
N ILE A 48 23.59 30.63 34.15
CA ILE A 48 23.84 30.37 32.73
C ILE A 48 24.06 31.71 32.03
N THR A 49 25.22 31.87 31.38
CA THR A 49 25.56 33.08 30.62
C THR A 49 25.32 32.92 29.14
N GLN A 50 25.36 31.69 28.62
CA GLN A 50 25.13 31.42 27.20
C GLN A 50 24.67 29.99 26.96
N VAL A 51 23.77 29.81 25.99
CA VAL A 51 23.41 28.51 25.40
C VAL A 51 23.40 28.67 23.88
N LEU A 52 24.03 27.74 23.16
CA LEU A 52 24.14 27.78 21.70
C LEU A 52 23.85 26.41 21.08
N ALA A 53 23.28 26.45 19.89
CA ALA A 53 23.18 25.33 18.96
C ALA A 53 23.96 25.69 17.69
N THR A 54 24.83 24.80 17.22
CA THR A 54 25.67 25.05 16.04
C THR A 54 25.74 23.79 15.18
N PRO A 55 25.19 23.84 13.95
CA PRO A 55 24.34 24.90 13.39
C PRO A 55 22.95 24.97 14.03
N ALA A 56 22.33 26.16 14.07
CA ALA A 56 20.96 26.36 14.58
C ALA A 56 19.85 26.02 13.57
N ALA A 57 20.23 25.66 12.34
CA ALA A 57 19.33 25.15 11.31
C ALA A 57 19.96 23.91 10.66
N ILE A 58 19.19 22.82 10.61
CA ILE A 58 19.62 21.53 10.10
C ILE A 58 18.49 20.85 9.31
N ASN A 59 18.83 19.82 8.56
CA ASN A 59 17.85 18.89 8.02
C ASN A 59 17.52 17.82 9.05
N GLU A 60 16.37 17.16 8.91
CA GLU A 60 16.06 15.95 9.66
C GLU A 60 17.19 14.90 9.58
N GLY A 61 17.38 14.13 10.65
CA GLY A 61 18.47 13.15 10.75
C GLY A 61 19.88 13.73 10.89
N ALA A 62 20.08 15.03 10.67
CA ALA A 62 21.37 15.68 10.87
C ALA A 62 21.59 16.08 12.34
N ASN A 63 22.84 16.45 12.66
CA ASN A 63 23.27 16.77 14.01
C ASN A 63 23.48 18.26 14.21
N THR A 64 23.14 18.75 15.40
CA THR A 64 23.58 20.04 15.91
C THR A 64 24.40 19.88 17.19
N GLY A 65 25.48 20.65 17.32
CA GLY A 65 26.28 20.73 18.53
C GLY A 65 25.65 21.70 19.51
N LEU A 66 25.43 21.25 20.74
CA LEU A 66 24.92 22.05 21.85
C LEU A 66 26.07 22.44 22.77
N SER A 67 26.10 23.70 23.20
CA SER A 67 27.04 24.18 24.21
C SER A 67 26.35 25.12 25.19
N VAL A 68 26.73 25.02 26.47
CA VAL A 68 26.24 25.87 27.55
C VAL A 68 27.43 26.38 28.37
N THR A 69 27.45 27.69 28.62
CA THR A 69 28.39 28.34 29.53
C THR A 69 27.64 28.68 30.82
N ALA A 70 28.03 28.05 31.91
CA ALA A 70 27.45 28.29 33.24
C ALA A 70 28.55 28.34 34.30
N ASN A 71 28.32 29.12 35.36
CA ASN A 71 29.19 29.19 36.52
C ASN A 71 28.37 29.12 37.81
N ASP A 72 28.96 28.54 38.84
CA ASP A 72 28.41 28.53 40.19
C ASP A 72 29.15 29.55 41.07
N PRO A 73 28.46 30.49 41.75
CA PRO A 73 29.13 31.48 42.60
C PRO A 73 29.83 30.90 43.84
N ASP A 74 29.38 29.75 44.33
CA ASP A 74 29.98 29.04 45.46
C ASP A 74 31.08 28.05 45.01
N GLY A 75 31.22 27.86 43.69
CA GLY A 75 32.22 26.97 43.09
C GLY A 75 31.80 25.50 43.07
N ASP A 76 30.51 25.22 43.26
CA ASP A 76 29.98 23.86 43.24
C ASP A 76 30.06 23.20 41.85
N ALA A 77 30.15 21.87 41.85
CA ALA A 77 30.20 21.08 40.63
C ALA A 77 28.83 21.06 39.94
N LEU A 78 28.82 21.32 38.63
CA LEU A 78 27.58 21.45 37.85
C LEU A 78 27.22 20.16 37.10
N THR A 79 25.92 19.86 37.10
CA THR A 79 25.31 18.78 36.32
C THR A 79 24.39 19.36 35.25
N TYR A 80 24.32 18.69 34.11
CA TYR A 80 23.62 19.19 32.91
C TYR A 80 22.62 18.15 32.41
N THR A 81 21.36 18.53 32.30
CA THR A 81 20.31 17.68 31.71
C THR A 81 19.63 18.41 30.57
N TRP A 82 19.53 17.76 29.41
CA TRP A 82 18.89 18.33 28.23
C TRP A 82 17.56 17.66 27.93
N THR A 83 16.57 18.48 27.54
CA THR A 83 15.25 18.07 27.06
C THR A 83 14.92 18.78 25.75
N GLN A 84 13.87 18.33 25.06
CA GLN A 84 13.38 18.96 23.84
C GLN A 84 11.87 19.21 23.90
N THR A 85 11.42 20.23 23.19
CA THR A 85 10.00 20.50 22.89
C THR A 85 9.87 20.77 21.39
N PRO A 86 8.95 20.12 20.66
CA PRO A 86 8.01 19.09 21.12
C PRO A 86 8.72 17.78 21.53
N GLU A 87 8.06 17.00 22.40
CA GLU A 87 8.58 15.70 22.86
C GLU A 87 8.50 14.61 21.78
N THR A 88 7.56 14.73 20.84
CA THR A 88 7.38 13.79 19.72
C THR A 88 7.22 14.54 18.40
N PRO A 89 7.90 14.12 17.32
CA PRO A 89 8.90 13.04 17.29
C PRO A 89 10.17 13.39 18.08
N ALA A 90 10.77 12.40 18.73
CA ALA A 90 11.91 12.60 19.64
C ALA A 90 13.24 12.51 18.90
N GLY A 91 14.07 13.55 19.01
CA GLY A 91 15.48 13.50 18.61
C GLY A 91 16.33 12.76 19.65
N THR A 92 17.58 12.50 19.31
CA THR A 92 18.51 11.75 20.18
C THR A 92 19.64 12.64 20.66
N PHE A 93 19.84 12.70 21.98
CA PHE A 93 21.02 13.35 22.54
C PHE A 93 22.16 12.34 22.75
N SER A 94 23.36 12.68 22.30
CA SER A 94 24.57 11.84 22.40
C SER A 94 25.79 12.65 22.86
N GLY A 95 26.87 11.94 23.20
CA GLY A 95 28.08 12.53 23.80
C GLY A 95 28.11 12.45 25.33
N GLU A 96 29.24 12.83 25.92
CA GLU A 96 29.40 12.89 27.37
C GLU A 96 28.43 13.92 27.97
N ALA A 97 27.84 13.58 29.12
CA ALA A 97 26.93 14.50 29.81
C ALA A 97 27.74 15.66 30.40
N GLY A 98 27.56 16.86 29.87
CA GLY A 98 28.32 18.04 30.31
C GLY A 98 27.86 19.33 29.67
N SER A 99 28.79 20.30 29.65
CA SER A 99 28.59 21.62 29.05
C SER A 99 28.48 21.59 27.52
N THR A 100 28.80 20.46 26.89
CA THR A 100 28.59 20.22 25.47
C THR A 100 27.83 18.92 25.25
N ARG A 101 27.04 18.87 24.18
CA ARG A 101 26.29 17.66 23.77
C ARG A 101 26.03 17.70 22.27
N THR A 102 25.67 16.57 21.68
CA THR A 102 25.14 16.53 20.31
C THR A 102 23.67 16.14 20.35
N TRP A 103 22.84 16.84 19.57
CA TRP A 103 21.45 16.45 19.34
C TRP A 103 21.25 16.11 17.87
N THR A 104 20.71 14.92 17.60
CA THR A 104 20.35 14.43 16.27
C THR A 104 18.85 14.62 16.07
N ALA A 105 18.48 15.35 15.01
CA ALA A 105 17.08 15.62 14.70
C ALA A 105 16.34 14.33 14.31
N PRO A 106 15.07 14.16 14.73
CA PRO A 106 14.25 13.04 14.27
C PRO A 106 13.86 13.20 12.81
N VAL A 107 13.31 12.13 12.23
CA VAL A 107 12.56 12.18 10.97
C VAL A 107 11.23 12.91 11.21
N LEU A 108 10.87 13.81 10.30
CA LEU A 108 9.73 14.71 10.38
C LEU A 108 8.79 14.50 9.20
N ALA A 109 7.50 14.74 9.40
CA ALA A 109 6.54 14.85 8.29
C ALA A 109 6.48 16.26 7.68
N THR A 110 6.89 17.27 8.45
CA THR A 110 6.88 18.70 8.07
C THR A 110 8.01 19.44 8.77
N ASN A 111 8.45 20.58 8.21
CA ASN A 111 9.41 21.48 8.89
C ASN A 111 8.94 21.79 10.31
N THR A 112 9.84 21.62 11.28
CA THR A 112 9.53 21.78 12.70
C THR A 112 10.67 22.49 13.40
N THR A 113 10.36 23.45 14.27
CA THR A 113 11.34 24.06 15.17
C THR A 113 11.31 23.32 16.50
N PHE A 114 12.47 22.87 16.96
CA PHE A 114 12.65 22.27 18.29
C PHE A 114 13.27 23.27 19.23
N THR A 115 12.68 23.45 20.40
CA THR A 115 13.28 24.17 21.52
C THR A 115 14.00 23.17 22.40
N LEU A 116 15.33 23.27 22.47
CA LEU A 116 16.18 22.43 23.29
C LEU A 116 16.49 23.17 24.59
N GLN A 117 16.12 22.56 25.71
CA GLN A 117 16.28 23.15 27.03
C GLN A 117 17.38 22.43 27.80
N VAL A 118 18.28 23.20 28.42
CA VAL A 118 19.24 22.68 29.40
C VAL A 118 18.85 23.13 30.80
N THR A 119 18.88 22.19 31.74
CA THR A 119 18.83 22.47 33.18
C THR A 119 20.21 22.21 33.76
N VAL A 120 20.74 23.20 34.46
CA VAL A 120 22.04 23.17 35.15
C VAL A 120 21.78 23.19 36.65
N ALA A 121 22.29 22.20 37.39
CA ALA A 121 22.09 22.07 38.84
C ALA A 121 23.42 21.88 39.59
N ASP A 122 23.50 22.46 40.79
CA ASP A 122 24.69 22.48 41.66
C ASP A 122 24.78 21.30 42.66
N GLY A 123 23.70 20.49 42.77
CA GLY A 123 23.62 19.41 43.74
C GLY A 123 23.48 19.86 45.20
N LYS A 124 23.38 21.16 45.46
CA LYS A 124 23.15 21.81 46.76
C LYS A 124 21.76 22.45 46.89
N GLY A 125 20.97 22.39 45.82
CA GLY A 125 19.57 22.80 45.79
C GLY A 125 19.28 23.99 44.86
N GLY A 126 20.30 24.55 44.20
CA GLY A 126 20.15 25.56 43.18
C GLY A 126 20.09 24.97 41.77
N SER A 127 19.35 25.63 40.89
CA SER A 127 19.28 25.27 39.47
C SER A 127 18.98 26.47 38.58
N ALA A 128 19.41 26.40 37.31
CA ALA A 128 19.10 27.36 36.27
C ALA A 128 18.72 26.64 34.97
N GLN A 129 17.92 27.30 34.14
CA GLN A 129 17.46 26.76 32.86
C GLN A 129 17.70 27.75 31.73
N ALA A 130 18.05 27.25 30.55
CA ALA A 130 18.15 28.04 29.33
C ALA A 130 17.69 27.23 28.13
N THR A 131 17.25 27.92 27.07
CA THR A 131 16.71 27.29 25.86
C THR A 131 17.40 27.79 24.62
N VAL A 132 17.51 26.95 23.60
CA VAL A 132 17.94 27.32 22.26
C VAL A 132 17.01 26.67 21.23
N ASP A 133 16.62 27.42 20.20
CA ASP A 133 15.78 26.92 19.12
C ASP A 133 16.66 26.37 17.98
N VAL A 134 16.24 25.24 17.43
CA VAL A 134 16.83 24.59 16.26
C VAL A 134 15.74 24.40 15.21
N ALA A 135 15.90 25.05 14.07
CA ALA A 135 15.01 24.86 12.92
C ALA A 135 15.39 23.58 12.19
N VAL A 136 14.47 22.61 12.11
CA VAL A 136 14.69 21.35 11.40
C VAL A 136 13.82 21.33 10.15
N ALA A 137 14.47 21.32 8.99
CA ALA A 137 13.79 21.14 7.70
C ALA A 137 13.49 19.65 7.48
N ASN A 138 12.24 19.35 7.13
CA ASN A 138 11.90 18.08 6.49
C ASN A 138 12.52 18.08 5.10
N VAL A 139 13.16 16.97 4.75
CA VAL A 139 13.72 16.71 3.43
C VAL A 139 12.92 15.57 2.83
N ALA A 140 11.70 15.88 2.39
CA ALA A 140 10.89 14.95 1.62
C ALA A 140 11.72 14.42 0.44
N THR A 141 11.97 13.12 0.42
CA THR A 141 12.54 12.46 -0.75
C THR A 141 11.50 12.58 -1.88
N PRO A 142 11.87 13.09 -3.07
CA PRO A 142 10.95 13.10 -4.19
C PRO A 142 10.48 11.67 -4.50
N ASN A 143 9.18 11.50 -4.71
CA ASN A 143 8.60 10.22 -5.12
C ASN A 143 9.25 9.73 -6.42
N ARG A 144 9.59 8.45 -6.50
CA ARG A 144 10.07 7.81 -7.72
C ARG A 144 8.96 6.90 -8.23
N ALA A 145 8.48 7.19 -9.43
CA ALA A 145 7.45 6.39 -10.09
C ALA A 145 7.80 4.88 -10.11
N PRO A 146 6.79 4.00 -10.09
CA PRO A 146 7.02 2.57 -10.05
C PRO A 146 7.74 2.07 -11.30
N THR A 147 8.62 1.10 -11.12
CA THR A 147 9.25 0.39 -12.24
C THR A 147 8.36 -0.78 -12.64
N VAL A 148 7.80 -0.73 -13.84
CA VAL A 148 6.91 -1.77 -14.40
C VAL A 148 7.60 -2.45 -15.58
N ASP A 149 7.53 -3.78 -15.60
CA ASP A 149 8.04 -4.61 -16.70
C ASP A 149 7.59 -4.07 -18.06
N GLU A 150 8.42 -4.28 -19.09
CA GLU A 150 8.18 -3.71 -20.42
C GLU A 150 6.92 -4.30 -21.08
N SER A 151 6.65 -5.58 -20.84
CA SER A 151 5.56 -6.32 -21.47
C SER A 151 4.69 -7.07 -20.47
N ILE A 152 3.38 -7.07 -20.71
CA ILE A 152 2.42 -7.97 -20.05
C ILE A 152 2.71 -9.41 -20.47
N SER A 153 2.70 -10.33 -19.50
CA SER A 153 2.72 -11.78 -19.76
C SER A 153 1.30 -12.27 -20.02
N VAL A 154 1.13 -13.15 -21.01
CA VAL A 154 -0.17 -13.75 -21.37
C VAL A 154 0.00 -15.23 -21.66
N THR A 155 -1.01 -16.04 -21.29
CA THR A 155 -1.05 -17.46 -21.70
C THR A 155 -1.17 -17.58 -23.21
N THR A 156 -0.32 -18.40 -23.83
CA THR A 156 -0.36 -18.70 -25.27
C THR A 156 -0.53 -20.20 -25.53
N PRO A 157 -1.25 -20.61 -26.59
CA PRO A 157 -2.07 -19.76 -27.46
C PRO A 157 -3.26 -19.16 -26.71
N ALA A 158 -3.60 -17.90 -27.01
CA ALA A 158 -4.81 -17.27 -26.49
C ALA A 158 -6.01 -17.69 -27.33
N ILE A 159 -6.93 -18.44 -26.73
CA ILE A 159 -8.18 -18.89 -27.36
C ILE A 159 -9.35 -18.41 -26.51
N ALA A 160 -10.55 -18.32 -27.10
CA ALA A 160 -11.76 -17.95 -26.37
C ALA A 160 -11.91 -18.76 -25.05
N GLY A 161 -12.39 -18.11 -23.99
CA GLY A 161 -12.46 -18.65 -22.64
C GLY A 161 -11.57 -17.88 -21.67
N ASP A 162 -10.92 -18.61 -20.75
CA ASP A 162 -10.03 -18.01 -19.74
C ASP A 162 -8.63 -17.73 -20.31
N ILE A 163 -8.19 -16.48 -20.21
CA ILE A 163 -6.84 -16.03 -20.58
C ILE A 163 -6.19 -15.43 -19.33
N ALA A 164 -5.06 -15.99 -18.90
CA ALA A 164 -4.30 -15.45 -17.77
C ALA A 164 -3.36 -14.33 -18.22
N LEU A 165 -3.31 -13.26 -17.43
CA LEU A 165 -2.49 -12.08 -17.66
C LEU A 165 -1.73 -11.75 -16.38
N SER A 166 -0.48 -11.32 -16.50
CA SER A 166 0.31 -10.82 -15.38
C SER A 166 1.31 -9.75 -15.79
N ILE A 167 1.71 -8.92 -14.82
CA ILE A 167 2.75 -7.90 -15.00
C ILE A 167 3.59 -7.79 -13.72
N GLY A 168 4.92 -7.78 -13.86
CA GLY A 168 5.83 -7.48 -12.76
C GLY A 168 5.99 -5.98 -12.55
N ALA A 169 6.06 -5.56 -11.29
CA ALA A 169 6.35 -4.18 -10.93
C ALA A 169 7.01 -4.12 -9.55
N THR A 170 7.84 -3.09 -9.34
CA THR A 170 8.50 -2.79 -8.07
C THR A 170 8.52 -1.29 -7.83
N ASP A 171 8.49 -0.90 -6.56
CA ASP A 171 8.66 0.49 -6.14
C ASP A 171 9.98 0.67 -5.37
N ALA A 172 10.70 1.74 -5.67
CA ALA A 172 12.02 1.98 -5.07
C ALA A 172 11.94 2.69 -3.71
N ASP A 173 10.84 3.39 -3.44
CA ASP A 173 10.53 4.06 -2.17
C ASP A 173 9.80 3.10 -1.20
N GLY A 174 9.35 1.94 -1.70
CA GLY A 174 8.68 0.90 -0.92
C GLY A 174 7.17 1.11 -0.82
N ASP A 175 6.62 1.97 -1.68
CA ASP A 175 5.20 2.27 -1.71
C ASP A 175 4.37 1.07 -2.17
N THR A 176 3.14 0.99 -1.68
CA THR A 176 2.22 -0.09 -2.04
C THR A 176 1.69 0.14 -3.45
N LEU A 177 1.89 -0.84 -4.33
CA LEU A 177 1.43 -0.77 -5.71
C LEU A 177 -0.04 -1.19 -5.84
N THR A 178 -0.76 -0.44 -6.67
CA THR A 178 -2.13 -0.73 -7.10
C THR A 178 -2.15 -1.01 -8.60
N TYR A 179 -3.08 -1.87 -9.04
CA TYR A 179 -3.22 -2.29 -10.43
C TYR A 179 -4.63 -1.95 -10.93
N ALA A 180 -4.75 -1.67 -12.22
CA ALA A 180 -6.03 -1.47 -12.90
C ALA A 180 -5.97 -2.06 -14.31
N TRP A 181 -6.54 -3.27 -14.46
CA TRP A 181 -6.66 -3.94 -15.74
C TRP A 181 -7.89 -3.48 -16.52
N SER A 182 -7.71 -3.27 -17.82
CA SER A 182 -8.78 -2.93 -18.76
C SER A 182 -8.49 -3.52 -20.15
N THR A 183 -9.49 -3.46 -21.02
CA THR A 183 -9.36 -3.76 -22.45
C THR A 183 -9.71 -2.52 -23.27
N SER A 184 -9.06 -2.33 -24.42
CA SER A 184 -9.30 -1.18 -25.31
C SER A 184 -10.75 -1.06 -25.79
N VAL A 185 -11.45 -2.20 -25.88
CA VAL A 185 -12.90 -2.22 -26.10
C VAL A 185 -13.60 -2.40 -24.76
N ALA A 186 -14.08 -1.30 -24.20
CA ALA A 186 -14.80 -1.31 -22.93
C ALA A 186 -16.04 -2.23 -23.03
N GLY A 187 -16.25 -3.04 -22.00
CA GLY A 187 -17.39 -3.96 -21.91
C GLY A 187 -17.24 -5.29 -22.66
N GLN A 188 -16.10 -5.55 -23.31
CA GLN A 188 -15.81 -6.85 -23.92
C GLN A 188 -15.02 -7.74 -22.98
N GLY A 189 -15.60 -8.89 -22.62
CA GLY A 189 -15.01 -9.83 -21.66
C GLY A 189 -15.08 -9.33 -20.21
N THR A 190 -14.49 -10.08 -19.28
CA THR A 190 -14.55 -9.76 -17.84
C THR A 190 -13.28 -10.19 -17.13
N PHE A 191 -12.72 -9.32 -16.30
CA PHE A 191 -11.58 -9.65 -15.44
C PHE A 191 -12.05 -10.20 -14.09
N THR A 192 -11.39 -11.24 -13.59
CA THR A 192 -11.69 -11.83 -12.27
C THR A 192 -11.05 -11.05 -11.12
N ALA A 193 -9.84 -10.52 -11.33
CA ALA A 193 -9.09 -9.74 -10.34
C ALA A 193 -8.46 -8.50 -10.99
N PRO A 194 -9.27 -7.50 -11.44
CA PRO A 194 -8.75 -6.35 -12.18
C PRO A 194 -7.81 -5.43 -11.40
N SER A 195 -7.62 -5.67 -10.09
CA SER A 195 -6.76 -4.86 -9.21
C SER A 195 -5.54 -5.60 -8.65
N ALA A 196 -5.23 -6.79 -9.17
CA ALA A 196 -4.06 -7.57 -8.79
C ALA A 196 -2.97 -7.55 -9.88
N SER A 197 -1.73 -7.90 -9.53
CA SER A 197 -0.63 -8.07 -10.49
C SER A 197 -0.86 -9.22 -11.47
N GLU A 198 -1.71 -10.18 -11.09
CA GLU A 198 -2.15 -11.31 -11.89
C GLU A 198 -3.68 -11.33 -11.96
N THR A 199 -4.23 -11.61 -13.13
CA THR A 199 -5.68 -11.68 -13.35
C THR A 199 -6.03 -12.71 -14.40
N GLN A 200 -7.28 -13.16 -14.41
CA GLN A 200 -7.85 -13.87 -15.54
C GLN A 200 -8.82 -12.96 -16.26
N TRP A 201 -8.73 -12.93 -17.59
CA TRP A 201 -9.71 -12.32 -18.46
C TRP A 201 -10.53 -13.41 -19.15
N LEU A 202 -11.83 -13.36 -18.93
CA LEU A 202 -12.82 -14.22 -19.56
C LEU A 202 -13.30 -13.56 -20.85
N SER A 203 -13.03 -14.17 -22.01
CA SER A 203 -13.43 -13.61 -23.31
C SER A 203 -14.95 -13.63 -23.51
N PRO A 204 -15.51 -12.77 -24.39
CA PRO A 204 -16.85 -12.99 -24.93
C PRO A 204 -16.87 -14.22 -25.87
N ASP A 205 -18.07 -14.61 -26.33
CA ASP A 205 -18.21 -15.59 -27.40
C ASP A 205 -17.64 -15.02 -28.72
N LEU A 206 -16.81 -15.80 -29.42
CA LEU A 206 -16.14 -15.39 -30.65
C LEU A 206 -16.60 -16.21 -31.86
N SER A 207 -16.98 -15.53 -32.95
CA SER A 207 -17.25 -16.15 -34.25
C SER A 207 -16.01 -16.20 -35.17
N ALA A 208 -15.00 -15.40 -34.87
CA ALA A 208 -13.75 -15.31 -35.60
C ALA A 208 -12.61 -14.87 -34.66
N ALA A 209 -11.37 -15.14 -35.07
CA ALA A 209 -10.20 -14.65 -34.35
C ALA A 209 -10.24 -13.12 -34.27
N THR A 210 -10.02 -12.58 -33.07
CA THR A 210 -10.23 -11.15 -32.79
C THR A 210 -9.04 -10.58 -32.01
N SER A 211 -8.57 -9.39 -32.39
CA SER A 211 -7.53 -8.67 -31.67
C SER A 211 -8.10 -7.98 -30.44
N TYR A 212 -7.48 -8.18 -29.28
CA TYR A 212 -7.76 -7.44 -28.06
C TYR A 212 -6.50 -6.72 -27.58
N THR A 213 -6.62 -5.45 -27.23
CA THR A 213 -5.54 -4.73 -26.54
C THR A 213 -5.83 -4.75 -25.06
N PHE A 214 -5.03 -5.50 -24.30
CA PHE A 214 -5.03 -5.45 -22.85
C PHE A 214 -4.24 -4.25 -22.37
N GLN A 215 -4.70 -3.60 -21.31
CA GLN A 215 -4.03 -2.49 -20.67
C GLN A 215 -3.97 -2.74 -19.17
N VAL A 216 -2.85 -2.39 -18.55
CA VAL A 216 -2.71 -2.35 -17.10
C VAL A 216 -2.03 -1.05 -16.68
N THR A 217 -2.64 -0.34 -15.75
CA THR A 217 -2.02 0.80 -15.06
C THR A 217 -1.57 0.36 -13.68
N VAL A 218 -0.30 0.60 -13.36
CA VAL A 218 0.29 0.36 -12.04
C VAL A 218 0.59 1.72 -11.41
N SER A 219 0.19 1.92 -10.16
CA SER A 219 0.39 3.18 -9.44
C SER A 219 0.86 2.96 -8.01
N ASP A 220 1.78 3.82 -7.55
CA ASP A 220 2.24 3.93 -6.15
C ASP A 220 1.34 4.85 -5.29
N GLY A 221 0.27 5.40 -5.88
CA GLY A 221 -0.63 6.37 -5.25
C GLY A 221 -0.32 7.85 -5.55
N THR A 222 0.86 8.14 -6.12
CA THR A 222 1.31 9.48 -6.54
C THR A 222 1.54 9.54 -8.04
N GLU A 223 2.30 8.60 -8.59
CA GLU A 223 2.63 8.44 -10.00
C GLU A 223 2.05 7.12 -10.55
N SER A 224 2.03 6.98 -11.87
CA SER A 224 1.54 5.76 -12.50
C SER A 224 2.23 5.45 -13.83
N VAL A 225 2.36 4.17 -14.12
CA VAL A 225 2.90 3.65 -15.38
C VAL A 225 1.88 2.71 -16.01
N THR A 226 1.66 2.87 -17.31
CA THR A 226 0.68 2.07 -18.06
C THR A 226 1.36 1.25 -19.14
N ARG A 227 0.98 -0.03 -19.24
CA ARG A 227 1.42 -0.96 -20.28
C ARG A 227 0.23 -1.45 -21.10
N THR A 228 0.51 -1.79 -22.35
CA THR A 228 -0.47 -2.33 -23.29
C THR A 228 0.08 -3.56 -24.00
N LEU A 229 -0.79 -4.51 -24.33
CA LEU A 229 -0.44 -5.72 -25.09
C LEU A 229 -1.57 -6.07 -26.06
N ASP A 230 -1.25 -6.15 -27.35
CA ASP A 230 -2.15 -6.67 -28.37
C ASP A 230 -2.06 -8.19 -28.44
N VAL A 231 -3.20 -8.87 -28.31
CA VAL A 231 -3.31 -10.32 -28.34
C VAL A 231 -4.36 -10.73 -29.37
N GLN A 232 -3.98 -11.63 -30.28
CA GLN A 232 -4.93 -12.30 -31.16
C GLN A 232 -5.57 -13.47 -30.40
N VAL A 233 -6.85 -13.34 -30.07
CA VAL A 233 -7.62 -14.40 -29.42
C VAL A 233 -8.30 -15.23 -30.50
N GLY A 234 -7.90 -16.50 -30.58
CA GLY A 234 -8.40 -17.46 -31.57
C GLY A 234 -9.75 -18.08 -31.20
N VAL A 235 -10.43 -18.60 -32.21
CA VAL A 235 -11.58 -19.49 -32.05
C VAL A 235 -11.07 -20.89 -31.67
N PRO A 236 -11.75 -21.62 -30.76
CA PRO A 236 -11.37 -22.98 -30.40
C PRO A 236 -11.46 -23.98 -31.57
N GLU A 237 -10.48 -24.88 -31.65
CA GLU A 237 -10.47 -26.03 -32.58
C GLU A 237 -11.14 -27.24 -31.92
N TYR A 238 -11.88 -28.03 -32.70
CA TYR A 238 -12.68 -29.11 -32.14
C TYR A 238 -11.83 -30.17 -31.44
N ALA A 239 -10.83 -30.72 -32.13
CA ALA A 239 -10.01 -31.80 -31.62
C ALA A 239 -9.15 -31.37 -30.42
N ARG A 240 -8.59 -30.15 -30.49
CA ARG A 240 -7.66 -29.64 -29.46
C ARG A 240 -8.36 -29.05 -28.25
N ASP A 241 -9.44 -28.29 -28.45
CA ASP A 241 -9.98 -27.40 -27.40
C ASP A 241 -11.36 -27.84 -26.91
N ILE A 242 -12.14 -28.56 -27.73
CA ILE A 242 -13.51 -28.97 -27.39
C ILE A 242 -13.58 -30.45 -26.97
N GLN A 243 -12.94 -31.36 -27.72
CA GLN A 243 -12.95 -32.79 -27.41
C GLN A 243 -12.43 -33.12 -26.00
N PRO A 244 -11.37 -32.47 -25.47
CA PRO A 244 -10.92 -32.73 -24.11
C PRO A 244 -11.97 -32.42 -23.04
N ILE A 245 -12.87 -31.46 -23.28
CA ILE A 245 -13.98 -31.15 -22.36
C ILE A 245 -14.92 -32.37 -22.27
N TRP A 246 -15.22 -32.99 -23.40
CA TRP A 246 -16.04 -34.20 -23.44
C TRP A 246 -15.36 -35.39 -22.76
N ASN A 247 -14.07 -35.58 -23.06
CA ASN A 247 -13.27 -36.64 -22.46
C ASN A 247 -13.24 -36.56 -20.93
N ALA A 248 -13.17 -35.35 -20.39
CA ALA A 248 -13.12 -35.13 -18.95
C ALA A 248 -14.51 -35.26 -18.28
N GLN A 249 -15.57 -34.77 -18.92
CA GLN A 249 -16.86 -34.54 -18.23
C GLN A 249 -18.01 -35.43 -18.70
N CYS A 250 -17.93 -36.04 -19.89
CA CYS A 250 -19.11 -36.58 -20.55
C CYS A 250 -18.96 -38.00 -21.10
N THR A 251 -17.76 -38.43 -21.49
CA THR A 251 -17.53 -39.74 -22.12
C THR A 251 -17.90 -40.92 -21.23
N SER A 252 -17.76 -40.81 -19.91
CA SER A 252 -18.13 -41.88 -18.96
C SER A 252 -19.60 -42.33 -19.07
N CYS A 253 -20.49 -41.44 -19.50
CA CYS A 253 -21.92 -41.71 -19.72
C CYS A 253 -22.31 -41.78 -21.22
N HIS A 254 -21.44 -41.33 -22.13
CA HIS A 254 -21.70 -41.15 -23.56
C HIS A 254 -20.63 -41.82 -24.44
N SER A 255 -20.46 -43.14 -24.37
CA SER A 255 -19.34 -43.88 -24.99
C SER A 255 -19.68 -45.02 -25.97
N SER A 256 -20.95 -45.18 -26.37
CA SER A 256 -21.48 -46.16 -27.36
C SER A 256 -22.13 -47.47 -26.81
N PRO A 257 -23.41 -47.75 -27.13
CA PRO A 257 -24.40 -46.73 -27.47
C PRO A 257 -24.60 -45.88 -26.22
N GLY A 258 -24.10 -44.65 -26.24
CA GLY A 258 -24.29 -43.75 -25.11
C GLY A 258 -25.77 -43.44 -24.94
N ARG A 259 -26.17 -43.06 -23.71
CA ARG A 259 -27.57 -42.75 -23.40
C ARG A 259 -28.13 -41.72 -24.39
N GLY A 260 -29.31 -42.01 -24.95
CA GLY A 260 -29.93 -41.14 -25.95
C GLY A 260 -29.16 -41.05 -27.27
N GLY A 261 -28.50 -42.14 -27.70
CA GLY A 261 -27.84 -42.24 -29.01
C GLY A 261 -26.73 -41.22 -29.23
N LEU A 262 -26.10 -40.75 -28.15
CA LEU A 262 -25.00 -39.79 -28.19
C LEU A 262 -23.69 -40.51 -27.87
N ASN A 263 -22.74 -40.48 -28.81
CA ASN A 263 -21.37 -40.94 -28.60
C ASN A 263 -20.45 -39.73 -28.61
N LEU A 264 -19.73 -39.52 -27.50
CA LEU A 264 -18.77 -38.41 -27.32
C LEU A 264 -17.32 -38.88 -27.29
N LEU A 265 -17.06 -40.16 -27.57
CA LEU A 265 -15.70 -40.62 -27.83
C LEU A 265 -15.11 -39.93 -29.06
N GLU A 266 -13.79 -39.87 -29.08
CA GLU A 266 -13.00 -39.42 -30.24
C GLU A 266 -13.47 -40.12 -31.53
N ASP A 267 -13.31 -39.43 -32.66
CA ASP A 267 -13.79 -39.79 -34.01
C ASP A 267 -15.30 -39.81 -34.23
N SER A 268 -16.11 -40.02 -33.19
CA SER A 268 -17.58 -40.13 -33.31
C SER A 268 -18.33 -38.91 -32.75
N SER A 269 -17.69 -38.15 -31.87
CA SER A 269 -18.26 -37.04 -31.12
C SER A 269 -18.78 -35.91 -32.01
N HIS A 270 -17.98 -35.47 -32.99
CA HIS A 270 -18.36 -34.37 -33.89
C HIS A 270 -19.62 -34.71 -34.67
N THR A 271 -19.62 -35.84 -35.38
CA THR A 271 -20.77 -36.29 -36.19
C THR A 271 -22.00 -36.59 -35.32
N SER A 272 -21.78 -37.04 -34.08
CA SER A 272 -22.88 -37.24 -33.13
C SER A 272 -23.49 -35.92 -32.64
N LEU A 273 -22.78 -34.80 -32.70
CA LEU A 273 -23.23 -33.50 -32.19
C LEU A 273 -23.73 -32.57 -33.30
N VAL A 274 -22.93 -32.35 -34.33
CA VAL A 274 -23.18 -31.28 -35.31
C VAL A 274 -24.21 -31.73 -36.32
N ASN A 275 -25.25 -30.91 -36.52
CA ASN A 275 -26.35 -31.19 -37.45
C ASN A 275 -27.11 -32.51 -37.17
N THR A 276 -26.94 -33.10 -35.98
CA THR A 276 -27.59 -34.36 -35.59
C THR A 276 -28.77 -34.09 -34.67
N ALA A 277 -29.92 -34.68 -34.98
CA ALA A 277 -31.14 -34.53 -34.18
C ALA A 277 -30.98 -35.14 -32.78
N GLY A 278 -31.41 -34.41 -31.76
CA GLY A 278 -31.53 -34.91 -30.40
C GLY A 278 -32.71 -35.85 -30.24
N VAL A 279 -32.49 -36.99 -29.59
CA VAL A 279 -33.55 -37.95 -29.19
C VAL A 279 -34.03 -37.65 -27.77
N GLY A 280 -34.54 -36.44 -27.54
CA GLY A 280 -35.04 -36.02 -26.24
C GLY A 280 -36.48 -36.47 -26.00
N SER A 281 -36.69 -37.44 -25.10
CA SER A 281 -38.02 -37.91 -24.67
C SER A 281 -38.44 -37.45 -23.25
N TYR A 282 -37.60 -36.68 -22.54
CA TYR A 282 -37.88 -36.23 -21.17
C TYR A 282 -38.18 -34.72 -21.11
N PRO A 283 -39.31 -34.29 -20.51
CA PRO A 283 -39.72 -32.88 -20.47
C PRO A 283 -38.87 -31.98 -19.55
N PRO A 284 -38.72 -30.67 -19.85
CA PRO A 284 -39.15 -30.01 -21.09
C PRO A 284 -38.33 -30.51 -22.29
N THR A 285 -39.04 -31.06 -23.29
CA THR A 285 -38.43 -31.88 -24.34
C THR A 285 -37.83 -31.01 -25.42
N CYS A 286 -36.58 -31.30 -25.78
CA CYS A 286 -35.95 -30.82 -27.01
C CYS A 286 -35.87 -31.95 -28.06
N GLY A 287 -36.86 -32.85 -28.08
CA GLY A 287 -36.95 -33.91 -29.08
C GLY A 287 -37.10 -33.30 -30.48
N GLY A 288 -36.22 -33.71 -31.41
CA GLY A 288 -36.21 -33.17 -32.77
C GLY A 288 -35.42 -31.87 -32.96
N THR A 289 -34.90 -31.25 -31.90
CA THR A 289 -33.95 -30.13 -32.05
C THR A 289 -32.56 -30.66 -32.34
N THR A 290 -31.80 -29.97 -33.18
CA THR A 290 -30.41 -30.30 -33.47
C THR A 290 -29.53 -30.13 -32.23
N ARG A 291 -28.67 -31.12 -31.96
CA ARG A 291 -27.72 -31.15 -30.84
C ARG A 291 -26.80 -29.92 -30.85
N VAL A 292 -26.14 -29.67 -31.97
CA VAL A 292 -25.39 -28.45 -32.26
C VAL A 292 -25.84 -27.89 -33.61
N VAL A 293 -26.29 -26.63 -33.58
CA VAL A 293 -26.62 -25.83 -34.77
C VAL A 293 -25.42 -24.92 -35.04
N PRO A 294 -24.65 -25.15 -36.13
CA PRO A 294 -23.57 -24.24 -36.51
C PRO A 294 -24.01 -22.77 -36.58
N ASN A 295 -23.17 -21.87 -36.07
CA ASN A 295 -23.39 -20.42 -35.97
C ASN A 295 -24.50 -19.98 -35.01
N ASP A 296 -25.13 -20.90 -34.28
CA ASP A 296 -26.24 -20.60 -33.38
C ASP A 296 -26.10 -21.36 -32.04
N PRO A 297 -25.22 -20.89 -31.14
CA PRO A 297 -25.02 -21.52 -29.84
C PRO A 297 -26.29 -21.47 -28.98
N ASP A 298 -27.08 -20.40 -29.07
CA ASP A 298 -28.25 -20.21 -28.21
C ASP A 298 -29.41 -21.13 -28.58
N ASN A 299 -29.52 -21.55 -29.85
CA ASN A 299 -30.49 -22.57 -30.26
C ASN A 299 -29.97 -24.01 -30.23
N SER A 300 -28.68 -24.21 -29.99
CA SER A 300 -28.08 -25.53 -29.85
C SER A 300 -28.55 -26.24 -28.57
N MET A 301 -29.11 -27.44 -28.72
CA MET A 301 -29.59 -28.25 -27.58
C MET A 301 -28.47 -28.53 -26.57
N LEU A 302 -27.23 -28.72 -27.04
CA LEU A 302 -26.04 -28.94 -26.21
C LEU A 302 -25.87 -27.80 -25.20
N VAL A 303 -25.82 -26.55 -25.68
CA VAL A 303 -25.62 -25.34 -24.85
C VAL A 303 -26.75 -25.21 -23.83
N LYS A 304 -28.02 -25.35 -24.28
CA LYS A 304 -29.18 -25.31 -23.39
C LYS A 304 -29.08 -26.33 -22.25
N LYS A 305 -28.57 -27.53 -22.53
CA LYS A 305 -28.45 -28.62 -21.57
C LYS A 305 -27.29 -28.43 -20.59
N ILE A 306 -26.14 -27.94 -21.03
CA ILE A 306 -24.97 -27.72 -20.16
C ILE A 306 -25.09 -26.43 -19.32
N SER A 307 -25.80 -25.43 -19.83
CA SER A 307 -26.18 -24.22 -19.10
C SER A 307 -27.42 -24.43 -18.21
N GLY A 308 -28.15 -25.53 -18.37
CA GLY A 308 -29.33 -25.85 -17.58
C GLY A 308 -30.55 -24.97 -17.85
N THR A 309 -30.57 -24.28 -19.00
CA THR A 309 -31.65 -23.36 -19.35
C THR A 309 -32.85 -24.07 -20.00
N ALA A 310 -32.63 -25.22 -20.66
CA ALA A 310 -33.69 -26.06 -21.23
C ALA A 310 -33.21 -27.50 -21.50
N CYS A 311 -34.05 -28.30 -22.17
CA CYS A 311 -33.73 -29.63 -22.67
C CYS A 311 -33.50 -30.71 -21.59
N GLY A 312 -34.37 -30.72 -20.57
CA GLY A 312 -34.35 -31.67 -19.46
C GLY A 312 -33.31 -31.33 -18.37
N GLY A 313 -32.85 -32.35 -17.65
CA GLY A 313 -31.87 -32.16 -16.58
C GLY A 313 -30.52 -31.63 -17.09
N ARG A 314 -29.94 -30.71 -16.32
CA ARG A 314 -28.65 -30.08 -16.61
C ARG A 314 -27.52 -31.12 -16.65
N MET A 315 -26.60 -30.94 -17.59
CA MET A 315 -25.39 -31.77 -17.73
C MET A 315 -24.14 -30.98 -17.32
N PRO A 316 -23.10 -31.64 -16.78
CA PRO A 316 -23.01 -33.07 -16.48
C PRO A 316 -23.85 -33.48 -15.25
N GLN A 317 -24.55 -34.63 -15.30
CA GLN A 317 -25.45 -35.06 -14.21
C GLN A 317 -24.77 -35.27 -12.85
N GLY A 318 -23.49 -35.65 -12.82
CA GLY A 318 -22.72 -35.82 -11.58
C GLY A 318 -22.13 -34.53 -11.01
N ASN A 319 -22.15 -33.44 -11.79
CA ASN A 319 -21.66 -32.13 -11.38
C ASN A 319 -22.35 -31.03 -12.19
N THR A 320 -23.60 -30.76 -11.86
CA THR A 320 -24.44 -29.84 -12.65
C THR A 320 -23.94 -28.39 -12.63
N ALA A 321 -23.09 -28.01 -11.66
CA ALA A 321 -22.50 -26.69 -11.56
C ALA A 321 -21.15 -26.55 -12.30
N TYR A 322 -20.69 -27.60 -12.98
CA TYR A 322 -19.35 -27.63 -13.60
C TYR A 322 -19.06 -26.41 -14.48
N PHE A 323 -19.97 -26.08 -15.41
CA PHE A 323 -19.79 -24.96 -16.33
C PHE A 323 -20.02 -23.58 -15.68
N ASP A 324 -20.70 -23.50 -14.54
CA ASP A 324 -20.76 -22.25 -13.76
C ASP A 324 -19.42 -21.98 -13.07
N ASN A 325 -18.77 -23.04 -12.58
CA ASN A 325 -17.46 -22.96 -11.95
C ASN A 325 -16.30 -22.91 -12.96
N ASN A 326 -16.58 -23.21 -14.24
CA ASN A 326 -15.59 -23.20 -15.34
C ASN A 326 -16.17 -22.45 -16.56
N PRO A 327 -16.50 -21.15 -16.42
CA PRO A 327 -17.21 -20.40 -17.44
C PRO A 327 -16.42 -20.30 -18.76
N GLY A 328 -15.08 -20.28 -18.71
CA GLY A 328 -14.27 -20.27 -19.93
C GLY A 328 -14.42 -21.53 -20.78
N GLN A 329 -14.73 -22.69 -20.20
CA GLN A 329 -15.04 -23.89 -20.97
C GLN A 329 -16.38 -23.79 -21.71
N LEU A 330 -17.38 -23.15 -21.09
CA LEU A 330 -18.64 -22.88 -21.76
C LEU A 330 -18.45 -21.91 -22.93
N ILE A 331 -17.68 -20.84 -22.73
CA ILE A 331 -17.34 -19.88 -23.79
C ILE A 331 -16.56 -20.55 -24.92
N ARG A 332 -15.66 -21.51 -24.62
CA ARG A 332 -15.00 -22.31 -25.67
C ARG A 332 -16.01 -23.03 -26.55
N ILE A 333 -16.92 -23.78 -25.95
CA ILE A 333 -17.96 -24.52 -26.67
C ILE A 333 -18.84 -23.56 -27.48
N ARG A 334 -19.29 -22.47 -26.86
CA ARG A 334 -20.15 -21.48 -27.52
C ARG A 334 -19.44 -20.80 -28.70
N SER A 335 -18.19 -20.41 -28.55
CA SER A 335 -17.37 -19.80 -29.60
C SER A 335 -17.11 -20.76 -30.76
N TRP A 336 -16.79 -22.03 -30.47
CA TRP A 336 -16.65 -23.05 -31.51
C TRP A 336 -17.95 -23.23 -32.32
N ILE A 337 -19.11 -23.30 -31.64
CA ILE A 337 -20.41 -23.38 -32.32
C ILE A 337 -20.66 -22.12 -33.15
N LEU A 338 -20.44 -20.93 -32.56
CA LEU A 338 -20.69 -19.64 -33.18
C LEU A 338 -19.81 -19.42 -34.43
N ALA A 339 -18.60 -19.99 -34.45
CA ALA A 339 -17.70 -19.99 -35.59
C ALA A 339 -17.98 -21.10 -36.63
N GLY A 340 -19.12 -21.78 -36.53
CA GLY A 340 -19.58 -22.75 -37.52
C GLY A 340 -19.35 -24.22 -37.16
N ALA A 341 -18.90 -24.53 -35.94
CA ALA A 341 -18.76 -25.89 -35.43
C ALA A 341 -17.90 -26.82 -36.33
N ALA A 342 -16.77 -26.31 -36.84
CA ALA A 342 -15.86 -27.06 -37.71
C ALA A 342 -15.30 -28.32 -37.02
N ASN A 343 -14.98 -29.35 -37.80
CA ASN A 343 -14.26 -30.53 -37.32
C ASN A 343 -12.77 -30.40 -37.67
N ASN A 344 -12.05 -29.62 -36.87
CA ASN A 344 -10.64 -29.28 -37.06
C ASN A 344 -9.80 -29.62 -35.84
#